data_AF-A0A345IIE0-F1
#
_entry.id   AF-A0A345IIE0-F1
#
_cell.length_a   1.000
_cell.length_b   1.000
_cell.length_c   1.000
_cell.angle_alpha   90.00
_cell.angle_beta   90.00
_cell.angle_gamma   90.00
#
_symmetry.space_group_name_H-M   'P 1'
#
loop_
_entity.id
_entity.type
_entity.pdbx_description
1 polymer ?
#
loop_
_entity_poly.entity_id
_entity_poly.type
_entity_poly.pdbx_seq_one_letter_code
_entity_poly.pdbx_strand_id
1 'polypeptide(L)'
;MSTFRSLALTFALLGSAGASTLTYPATTVTLHERAADWQSAELSGLVRQGDAVTVPGGIGSGTLTSAPLTVAAFDQLVPSWNGSTGGEGSLTLEVRVGLAKGGWSTWYSFGTWSAAEGRTSLDGQKDSAGQVLTDTLRLSARATTLQYRVTLRGPGTALRLLGLTTTDWARRSERLGEPSDRQAWGRIGVVPQRSQMLYPGGGEAWCSPTSVSMILAAQGRDVSVPQAAAGTYDRAYDGTGNWSFNVAYAGEQGMRAFVTRLPSLSAAEKYTAAGFPLAVSLGWKKGELPGAPLPSSTGHLMVLIGFDPQGNPVLNDPAAPTDAGVRIVYPRAAFEKLWLAHSGGLGYVIAPPTATLP
;
A
#
# COMPACT_ATOMS: atom_id res chain seq x y z
N MET A 1 -23.46 -14.29 -36.45
CA MET A 1 -23.43 -15.04 -35.18
C MET A 1 -22.03 -14.89 -34.58
N SER A 2 -21.83 -13.90 -33.70
CA SER A 2 -20.59 -13.74 -32.92
C SER A 2 -21.01 -13.34 -31.51
N THR A 3 -20.87 -14.29 -30.59
CA THR A 3 -21.28 -14.16 -29.18
C THR A 3 -20.23 -13.36 -28.43
N PHE A 4 -20.56 -12.11 -28.08
CA PHE A 4 -19.82 -11.33 -27.08
C PHE A 4 -19.99 -12.00 -25.70
N ARG A 5 -18.90 -12.59 -25.17
CA ARG A 5 -18.82 -12.97 -23.76
C ARG A 5 -18.58 -11.71 -22.93
N SER A 6 -19.64 -11.16 -22.36
CA SER A 6 -19.53 -10.18 -21.27
C SER A 6 -18.92 -10.87 -20.06
N LEU A 7 -17.75 -10.41 -19.62
CA LEU A 7 -17.16 -10.85 -18.36
C LEU A 7 -17.94 -10.16 -17.23
N ALA A 8 -18.75 -10.92 -16.51
CA ALA A 8 -19.48 -10.44 -15.34
C ALA A 8 -18.48 -10.15 -14.21
N LEU A 9 -18.55 -8.93 -13.67
CA LEU A 9 -17.97 -8.58 -12.38
C LEU A 9 -18.83 -9.27 -11.30
N THR A 10 -18.41 -10.44 -10.82
CA THR A 10 -19.15 -11.13 -9.76
C THR A 10 -18.89 -10.44 -8.43
N PHE A 11 -19.81 -9.58 -7.99
CA PHE A 11 -19.95 -9.27 -6.57
C PHE A 11 -20.49 -10.52 -5.87
N ALA A 12 -19.61 -11.40 -5.41
CA ALA A 12 -20.01 -12.44 -4.49
C ALA A 12 -20.20 -11.79 -3.11
N LEU A 13 -21.44 -11.43 -2.79
CA LEU A 13 -21.88 -11.12 -1.44
C LEU A 13 -21.85 -12.41 -0.59
N LEU A 14 -20.66 -12.81 -0.15
CA LEU A 14 -20.52 -13.60 1.09
C LEU A 14 -20.40 -12.60 2.24
N GLY A 15 -21.44 -11.78 2.41
CA GLY A 15 -21.49 -10.72 3.41
C GLY A 15 -22.07 -11.23 4.72
N SER A 16 -21.23 -11.56 5.69
CA SER A 16 -21.47 -10.98 7.01
C SER A 16 -21.22 -9.47 6.87
N ALA A 17 -21.95 -8.63 7.60
CA ALA A 17 -21.68 -7.19 7.63
C ALA A 17 -20.16 -6.96 7.84
N GLY A 18 -19.46 -6.50 6.79
CA GLY A 18 -18.02 -6.76 6.70
C GLY A 18 -17.30 -5.81 5.75
N ALA A 19 -16.00 -5.67 6.01
CA ALA A 19 -15.01 -4.81 5.37
C ALA A 19 -15.17 -4.60 3.86
N SER A 20 -14.84 -3.40 3.38
CA SER A 20 -14.73 -3.11 1.94
C SER A 20 -13.63 -3.99 1.34
N THR A 21 -13.93 -4.74 0.28
CA THR A 21 -12.98 -5.69 -0.32
C THR A 21 -12.80 -5.42 -1.81
N LEU A 22 -11.54 -5.30 -2.25
CA LEU A 22 -11.17 -5.29 -3.67
C LEU A 22 -10.53 -6.63 -4.03
N THR A 23 -11.13 -7.36 -4.97
CA THR A 23 -10.66 -8.70 -5.35
C THR A 23 -10.22 -8.73 -6.82
N TYR A 24 -8.97 -9.11 -7.03
CA TYR A 24 -8.38 -9.45 -8.32
C TYR A 24 -7.99 -10.94 -8.32
N PRO A 25 -7.70 -11.56 -9.49
CA PRO A 25 -7.42 -13.00 -9.55
C PRO A 25 -6.34 -13.48 -8.58
N ALA A 26 -5.28 -12.68 -8.37
CA ALA A 26 -4.16 -13.01 -7.49
C ALA A 26 -4.15 -12.25 -6.16
N THR A 27 -4.97 -11.19 -5.99
CA THR A 27 -4.85 -10.25 -4.88
C THR A 27 -6.21 -9.99 -4.25
N THR A 28 -6.27 -9.92 -2.92
CA THR A 28 -7.42 -9.36 -2.20
C THR A 28 -6.95 -8.23 -1.30
N VAL A 29 -7.60 -7.07 -1.37
CA VAL A 29 -7.40 -5.95 -0.44
C VAL A 29 -8.63 -5.86 0.45
N THR A 30 -8.48 -6.15 1.74
CA THR A 30 -9.56 -6.03 2.73
C THR A 30 -9.35 -4.77 3.57
N LEU A 31 -10.32 -3.87 3.61
CA LEU A 31 -10.25 -2.59 4.32
C LEU A 31 -11.28 -2.55 5.46
N HIS A 32 -10.78 -2.47 6.69
CA HIS A 32 -11.60 -2.19 7.88
C HIS A 32 -11.50 -0.70 8.16
N GLU A 33 -12.60 0.03 7.99
CA GLU A 33 -12.63 1.49 8.10
C GLU A 33 -13.95 2.05 8.62
N ARG A 34 -14.87 1.16 9.03
CA ARG A 34 -16.18 1.50 9.60
C ARG A 34 -16.35 0.79 10.94
N ALA A 35 -17.15 1.36 11.84
CA ALA A 35 -17.42 0.76 13.16
C ALA A 35 -17.85 -0.72 13.08
N ALA A 36 -18.67 -1.05 12.08
CA ALA A 36 -19.16 -2.41 11.83
C ALA A 36 -18.04 -3.40 11.48
N ASP A 37 -16.96 -2.95 10.82
CA ASP A 37 -15.83 -3.80 10.41
C ASP A 37 -15.01 -4.31 11.60
N TRP A 38 -15.15 -3.66 12.77
CA TRP A 38 -14.53 -4.08 14.03
C TRP A 38 -15.51 -4.63 15.04
N GLN A 39 -16.79 -4.83 14.70
CA GLN A 39 -17.82 -5.33 15.61
C GLN A 39 -17.42 -6.63 16.32
N SER A 40 -16.83 -7.56 15.57
CA SER A 40 -16.42 -8.88 16.07
C SER A 40 -15.03 -8.90 16.72
N ALA A 41 -14.32 -7.77 16.71
CA ALA A 41 -13.01 -7.66 17.36
C ALA A 41 -13.16 -7.57 18.88
N GLU A 42 -12.27 -8.26 19.58
CA GLU A 42 -12.09 -8.12 21.01
C GLU A 42 -11.30 -6.83 21.29
N LEU A 43 -11.82 -5.97 22.17
CA LEU A 43 -11.18 -4.73 22.61
C LEU A 43 -10.83 -4.85 24.09
N SER A 44 -9.57 -4.61 24.44
CA SER A 44 -9.10 -4.52 25.81
C SER A 44 -8.44 -3.16 26.02
N GLY A 45 -9.00 -2.31 26.88
CA GLY A 45 -8.52 -0.95 27.11
C GLY A 45 -8.71 0.02 25.93
N LEU A 46 -9.44 -0.39 24.89
CA LEU A 46 -9.81 0.46 23.74
C LEU A 46 -11.32 0.61 23.64
N VAL A 47 -11.77 1.68 23.00
CA VAL A 47 -13.18 1.93 22.70
C VAL A 47 -13.37 2.24 21.22
N ARG A 48 -14.57 1.96 20.70
CA ARG A 48 -14.99 2.43 19.37
C ARG A 48 -15.57 3.83 19.51
N GLN A 49 -15.07 4.79 18.75
CA GLN A 49 -15.57 6.16 18.71
C GLN A 49 -15.82 6.55 17.26
N GLY A 50 -17.09 6.59 16.86
CA GLY A 50 -17.45 6.66 15.43
C GLY A 50 -16.87 5.46 14.68
N ASP A 51 -16.24 5.73 13.53
CA ASP A 51 -15.54 4.74 12.72
C ASP A 51 -14.07 4.51 13.14
N ALA A 52 -13.65 4.99 14.31
CA ALA A 52 -12.29 4.79 14.82
C ALA A 52 -12.27 3.88 16.05
N VAL A 53 -11.13 3.24 16.29
CA VAL A 53 -10.81 2.57 17.55
C VAL A 53 -9.75 3.37 18.26
N THR A 54 -9.97 3.75 19.51
CA THR A 54 -9.11 4.70 20.23
C THR A 54 -8.80 4.28 21.66
N VAL A 55 -7.69 4.81 22.18
CA VAL A 55 -7.33 4.76 23.60
C VAL A 55 -8.15 5.83 24.35
N PRO A 56 -9.10 5.45 25.22
CA PRO A 56 -9.89 6.41 25.99
C PRO A 56 -9.02 7.17 26.99
N GLY A 57 -9.47 8.37 27.39
CA GLY A 57 -8.76 9.19 28.37
C GLY A 57 -8.52 8.46 29.70
N GLY A 58 -7.32 8.62 30.28
CA GLY A 58 -6.92 7.95 31.52
C GLY A 58 -6.42 6.51 31.35
N ILE A 59 -6.55 5.92 30.16
CA ILE A 59 -5.94 4.64 29.79
C ILE A 59 -4.66 4.91 28.98
N GLY A 60 -3.56 4.27 29.33
CA GLY A 60 -2.26 4.49 28.66
C GLY A 60 -2.08 3.65 27.39
N SER A 61 -2.77 2.51 27.29
CA SER A 61 -2.68 1.59 26.16
C SER A 61 -3.84 0.60 26.12
N GLY A 62 -4.05 -0.01 24.97
CA GLY A 62 -5.00 -1.09 24.80
C GLY A 62 -4.76 -1.88 23.52
N THR A 63 -5.47 -2.99 23.37
CA THR A 63 -5.37 -3.89 22.23
C THR A 63 -6.72 -4.11 21.58
N LEU A 64 -6.68 -4.22 20.25
CA LEU A 64 -7.74 -4.76 19.43
C LEU A 64 -7.24 -6.07 18.83
N THR A 65 -7.97 -7.16 19.02
CA THR A 65 -7.70 -8.44 18.33
C THR A 65 -8.90 -8.80 17.45
N SER A 66 -8.69 -8.96 16.15
CA SER A 66 -9.77 -9.29 15.22
C SER A 66 -10.33 -10.69 15.52
N ALA A 67 -11.57 -10.97 15.12
CA ALA A 67 -11.95 -12.36 14.88
C ALA A 67 -11.06 -12.97 13.77
N PRO A 68 -10.87 -14.30 13.73
CA PRO A 68 -10.27 -14.96 12.56
C PRO A 68 -10.98 -14.56 11.27
N LEU A 69 -10.21 -14.11 10.28
CA LEU A 69 -10.70 -13.71 8.97
C LEU A 69 -10.40 -14.81 7.95
N THR A 70 -11.43 -15.30 7.27
CA THR A 70 -11.28 -16.18 6.10
C THR A 70 -11.09 -15.33 4.85
N VAL A 71 -10.04 -15.60 4.09
CA VAL A 71 -9.65 -14.87 2.87
C VAL A 71 -9.31 -15.83 1.74
N ALA A 72 -9.23 -15.32 0.52
CA ALA A 72 -8.67 -16.09 -0.60
C ALA A 72 -7.26 -16.58 -0.27
N ALA A 73 -6.88 -17.75 -0.80
CA ALA A 73 -5.58 -18.34 -0.54
C ALA A 73 -4.44 -17.38 -0.94
N PHE A 74 -3.47 -17.18 -0.05
CA PHE A 74 -2.37 -16.24 -0.25
C PHE A 74 -1.07 -16.78 0.35
N ASP A 75 0.06 -16.37 -0.22
CA ASP A 75 1.41 -16.63 0.31
C ASP A 75 2.20 -15.34 0.59
N GLN A 76 1.65 -14.17 0.26
CA GLN A 76 2.16 -12.87 0.67
C GLN A 76 1.07 -11.99 1.30
N LEU A 77 1.46 -11.20 2.31
CA LEU A 77 0.63 -10.18 2.92
C LEU A 77 1.45 -8.91 3.13
N VAL A 78 0.91 -7.76 2.71
CA VAL A 78 1.39 -6.43 3.09
C VAL A 78 0.24 -5.71 3.77
N PRO A 79 0.28 -5.49 5.10
CA PRO A 79 -0.73 -4.68 5.76
C PRO A 79 -0.46 -3.20 5.55
N SER A 80 -1.43 -2.36 5.89
CA SER A 80 -1.27 -0.92 5.96
C SER A 80 -2.30 -0.34 6.91
N TRP A 81 -2.05 0.86 7.45
CA TRP A 81 -2.98 1.48 8.40
C TRP A 81 -3.03 2.99 8.25
N ASN A 82 -4.14 3.59 8.65
CA ASN A 82 -4.26 5.03 8.89
C ASN A 82 -4.62 5.20 10.36
N GLY A 83 -3.84 6.00 11.07
CA GLY A 83 -4.05 6.29 12.46
C GLY A 83 -3.83 7.76 12.77
N SER A 84 -4.01 8.08 14.04
CA SER A 84 -3.63 9.36 14.62
C SER A 84 -2.91 9.04 15.91
N THR A 85 -1.61 9.30 15.98
CA THR A 85 -0.78 8.96 17.15
C THR A 85 -0.37 10.18 17.97
N GLY A 86 -0.48 11.39 17.42
CA GLY A 86 -0.04 12.60 18.10
C GLY A 86 1.46 12.60 18.39
N GLY A 87 1.89 13.39 19.37
CA GLY A 87 3.31 13.53 19.73
C GLY A 87 3.89 12.40 20.59
N GLU A 88 3.03 11.66 21.30
CA GLU A 88 3.44 10.70 22.33
C GLU A 88 2.88 9.28 22.11
N GLY A 89 1.97 9.13 21.15
CA GLY A 89 1.29 7.87 20.89
C GLY A 89 2.03 6.98 19.90
N SER A 90 1.63 5.71 19.87
CA SER A 90 2.11 4.74 18.90
C SER A 90 1.11 3.64 18.59
N LEU A 91 1.30 3.02 17.43
CA LEU A 91 0.52 1.89 16.94
C LEU A 91 1.46 0.74 16.58
N THR A 92 1.22 -0.45 17.11
CA THR A 92 1.91 -1.68 16.69
C THR A 92 0.88 -2.61 16.05
N LEU A 93 1.19 -3.12 14.85
CA LEU A 93 0.37 -4.11 14.16
C LEU A 93 1.09 -5.46 14.15
N GLU A 94 0.35 -6.51 14.48
CA GLU A 94 0.79 -7.89 14.38
C GLU A 94 -0.24 -8.72 13.62
N VAL A 95 0.22 -9.72 12.85
CA VAL A 95 -0.64 -10.68 12.15
C VAL A 95 -0.15 -12.10 12.40
N ARG A 96 -1.08 -13.04 12.56
CA ARG A 96 -0.80 -14.48 12.50
C ARG A 96 -1.71 -15.15 11.48
N VAL A 97 -1.30 -16.29 10.97
CA VAL A 97 -2.03 -17.05 9.94
C VAL A 97 -2.38 -18.44 10.42
N GLY A 98 -3.51 -18.98 9.94
CA GLY A 98 -3.90 -20.36 10.17
C GLY A 98 -2.99 -21.31 9.40
N LEU A 99 -2.48 -22.35 10.07
CA LEU A 99 -1.60 -23.33 9.45
C LEU A 99 -2.39 -24.47 8.83
N ALA A 100 -1.92 -25.01 7.70
CA ALA A 100 -2.58 -26.11 6.98
C ALA A 100 -2.77 -27.38 7.84
N LYS A 101 -1.89 -27.61 8.82
CA LYS A 101 -1.97 -28.75 9.76
C LYS A 101 -2.83 -28.47 11.00
N GLY A 102 -3.54 -27.34 11.03
CA GLY A 102 -4.25 -26.84 12.20
C GLY A 102 -3.38 -25.97 13.09
N GLY A 103 -4.02 -25.13 13.91
CA GLY A 103 -3.36 -24.15 14.76
C GLY A 103 -2.98 -22.86 14.03
N TRP A 104 -2.20 -22.03 14.72
CA TRP A 104 -1.79 -20.71 14.27
C TRP A 104 -0.26 -20.61 14.18
N SER A 105 0.25 -19.77 13.29
CA SER A 105 1.63 -19.31 13.34
C SER A 105 1.89 -18.50 14.62
N THR A 106 3.16 -18.15 14.87
CA THR A 106 3.47 -17.04 15.76
C THR A 106 2.83 -15.73 15.25
N TRP A 107 2.79 -14.73 16.11
CA TRP A 107 2.47 -13.36 15.70
C TRP A 107 3.69 -12.74 15.01
N TYR A 108 3.49 -12.26 13.79
CA TYR A 108 4.47 -11.47 13.05
C TYR A 108 4.15 -9.99 13.21
N SER A 109 5.11 -9.21 13.71
CA SER A 109 5.00 -7.77 13.88
C SER A 109 5.37 -7.03 12.60
N PHE A 110 4.62 -5.99 12.26
CA PHE A 110 4.89 -5.06 11.17
C PHE A 110 5.46 -3.73 11.69
N GLY A 111 5.98 -3.75 12.92
CA GLY A 111 6.64 -2.62 13.54
C GLY A 111 5.73 -1.73 14.38
N THR A 112 6.33 -0.68 14.91
CA THR A 112 5.67 0.38 15.66
C THR A 112 5.72 1.67 14.87
N TRP A 113 4.54 2.23 14.64
CA TRP A 113 4.32 3.54 14.02
C TRP A 113 4.14 4.62 15.09
N SER A 114 4.70 5.80 14.83
CA SER A 114 4.42 7.05 15.54
C SER A 114 4.57 8.19 14.55
N ALA A 115 3.73 9.22 14.63
CA ALA A 115 3.85 10.43 13.83
C ALA A 115 5.07 11.28 14.21
N ALA A 116 5.54 11.17 15.46
CA ALA A 116 6.66 11.93 15.99
C ALA A 116 8.01 11.34 15.53
N GLU A 117 8.68 10.56 16.37
CA GLU A 117 9.89 9.79 16.04
C GLU A 117 9.81 8.37 16.61
N GLY A 118 10.83 7.54 16.40
CA GLY A 118 10.90 6.19 16.97
C GLY A 118 10.18 5.10 16.17
N ARG A 119 9.74 5.40 14.94
CA ARG A 119 9.23 4.43 13.96
C ARG A 119 10.26 3.33 13.72
N THR A 120 9.82 2.08 13.80
CA THR A 120 10.72 0.93 13.60
C THR A 120 9.92 -0.30 13.19
N SER A 121 10.30 -0.94 12.09
CA SER A 121 9.94 -2.32 11.81
C SER A 121 10.71 -3.27 12.75
N LEU A 122 10.47 -4.57 12.59
CA LEU A 122 11.13 -5.62 13.37
C LEU A 122 11.79 -6.63 12.44
N ASP A 123 13.12 -6.71 12.50
CA ASP A 123 13.91 -7.63 11.70
C ASP A 123 13.95 -9.06 12.26
N GLY A 124 14.47 -9.99 11.45
CA GLY A 124 14.84 -11.34 11.90
C GLY A 124 13.66 -12.29 12.13
N GLN A 125 12.43 -11.85 11.85
CA GLN A 125 11.23 -12.67 12.02
C GLN A 125 11.15 -13.76 10.95
N LYS A 126 11.58 -14.97 11.29
CA LYS A 126 11.50 -16.15 10.42
C LYS A 126 11.28 -17.42 11.23
N ASP A 127 10.33 -18.24 10.80
CA ASP A 127 10.06 -19.56 11.34
C ASP A 127 9.66 -20.55 10.23
N SER A 128 9.06 -21.68 10.59
CA SER A 128 8.60 -22.68 9.62
C SER A 128 7.37 -22.25 8.80
N ALA A 129 6.56 -21.33 9.32
CA ALA A 129 5.35 -20.85 8.67
C ALA A 129 5.66 -19.72 7.67
N GLY A 130 6.66 -18.88 7.95
CA GLY A 130 7.04 -17.80 7.04
C GLY A 130 8.14 -16.88 7.55
N GLN A 131 8.28 -15.75 6.86
CA GLN A 131 9.24 -14.70 7.18
C GLN A 131 8.64 -13.32 6.89
N VAL A 132 8.93 -12.33 7.74
CA VAL A 132 8.67 -10.92 7.42
C VAL A 132 9.90 -10.32 6.75
N LEU A 133 9.69 -9.72 5.58
CA LEU A 133 10.67 -8.95 4.82
C LEU A 133 10.33 -7.47 4.99
N THR A 134 10.81 -6.88 6.11
CA THR A 134 10.49 -5.52 6.59
C THR A 134 9.00 -5.32 6.91
N ASP A 135 8.15 -5.34 5.89
CA ASP A 135 6.69 -5.13 5.96
C ASP A 135 5.89 -6.11 5.10
N THR A 136 6.56 -7.06 4.44
CA THR A 136 5.91 -8.10 3.64
C THR A 136 6.06 -9.45 4.34
N LEU A 137 4.95 -10.03 4.81
CA LEU A 137 4.93 -11.41 5.27
C LEU A 137 4.92 -12.34 4.06
N ARG A 138 5.95 -13.18 3.93
CA ARG A 138 6.06 -14.25 2.93
C ARG A 138 5.94 -15.60 3.62
N LEU A 139 4.90 -16.35 3.27
CA LEU A 139 4.61 -17.65 3.86
C LEU A 139 5.31 -18.79 3.10
N SER A 140 5.62 -19.86 3.81
CA SER A 140 6.18 -21.10 3.24
C SER A 140 5.10 -21.95 2.55
N ALA A 141 3.83 -21.74 2.90
CA ALA A 141 2.67 -22.37 2.29
C ALA A 141 1.49 -21.39 2.27
N ARG A 142 0.57 -21.56 1.33
CA ARG A 142 -0.61 -20.70 1.25
C ARG A 142 -1.47 -20.82 2.50
N ALA A 143 -1.94 -19.69 3.02
CA ALA A 143 -2.94 -19.61 4.08
C ALA A 143 -4.27 -19.10 3.53
N THR A 144 -5.38 -19.48 4.16
CA THR A 144 -6.74 -18.99 3.85
C THR A 144 -7.39 -18.31 5.05
N THR A 145 -6.68 -18.24 6.17
CA THR A 145 -7.16 -17.63 7.41
C THR A 145 -6.05 -16.80 8.02
N LEU A 146 -6.39 -15.61 8.50
CA LEU A 146 -5.49 -14.74 9.24
C LEU A 146 -6.20 -14.10 10.43
N GLN A 147 -5.43 -13.58 11.38
CA GLN A 147 -5.94 -12.76 12.47
C GLN A 147 -4.94 -11.65 12.74
N TYR A 148 -5.44 -10.44 12.99
CA TYR A 148 -4.59 -9.31 13.32
C TYR A 148 -4.81 -8.85 14.76
N ARG A 149 -3.77 -8.22 15.31
CA ARG A 149 -3.80 -7.54 16.59
C ARG A 149 -3.17 -6.17 16.42
N VAL A 150 -3.87 -5.14 16.90
CA VAL A 150 -3.37 -3.77 16.95
C VAL A 150 -3.22 -3.37 18.41
N THR A 151 -2.04 -2.89 18.78
CA THR A 151 -1.81 -2.26 20.09
C THR A 151 -1.71 -0.76 19.90
N LEU A 152 -2.58 -0.01 20.56
CA LEU A 152 -2.52 1.45 20.60
C LEU A 152 -1.96 1.89 21.95
N ARG A 153 -1.05 2.87 21.94
CA ARG A 153 -0.44 3.44 23.14
C ARG A 153 -0.51 4.96 23.08
N GLY A 154 -0.60 5.59 24.23
CA GLY A 154 -0.74 7.04 24.37
C GLY A 154 -2.21 7.49 24.31
N PRO A 155 -2.62 8.44 25.17
CA PRO A 155 -3.96 9.00 25.15
C PRO A 155 -4.29 9.62 23.78
N GLY A 156 -5.51 9.40 23.28
CA GLY A 156 -5.97 9.97 22.01
C GLY A 156 -5.42 9.28 20.76
N THR A 157 -4.57 8.25 20.92
CA THR A 157 -4.18 7.42 19.78
C THR A 157 -5.38 6.71 19.19
N ALA A 158 -5.51 6.73 17.87
CA ALA A 158 -6.61 6.12 17.15
C ALA A 158 -6.17 5.34 15.90
N LEU A 159 -6.82 4.22 15.64
CA LEU A 159 -6.84 3.52 14.37
C LEU A 159 -8.12 3.91 13.62
N ARG A 160 -7.98 4.37 12.37
CA ARG A 160 -9.09 4.79 11.50
C ARG A 160 -9.29 3.90 10.29
N LEU A 161 -8.24 3.23 9.82
CA LEU A 161 -8.31 2.28 8.71
C LEU A 161 -7.23 1.23 8.87
N LEU A 162 -7.57 -0.04 8.68
CA LEU A 162 -6.62 -1.15 8.53
C LEU A 162 -6.84 -1.85 7.19
N GLY A 163 -5.80 -1.90 6.37
CA GLY A 163 -5.79 -2.58 5.08
C GLY A 163 -4.95 -3.85 5.15
N LEU A 164 -5.47 -4.94 4.59
CA LEU A 164 -4.79 -6.23 4.46
C LEU A 164 -4.74 -6.61 2.98
N THR A 165 -3.56 -6.46 2.37
CA THR A 165 -3.33 -6.82 0.97
C THR A 165 -2.69 -8.18 0.88
N THR A 166 -3.51 -9.20 0.65
CA THR A 166 -3.08 -10.59 0.49
C THR A 166 -2.88 -10.92 -0.98
N THR A 167 -1.90 -11.76 -1.28
CA THR A 167 -1.56 -12.13 -2.67
C THR A 167 -1.14 -13.59 -2.78
N ASP A 168 -1.61 -14.27 -3.82
CA ASP A 168 -1.06 -15.52 -4.33
C ASP A 168 0.03 -15.19 -5.36
N TRP A 169 1.28 -15.19 -4.93
CA TRP A 169 2.42 -14.68 -5.69
C TRP A 169 2.64 -15.43 -7.02
N ALA A 170 2.32 -16.73 -7.07
CA ALA A 170 2.41 -17.51 -8.29
C ALA A 170 1.49 -16.99 -9.41
N ARG A 171 0.39 -16.32 -9.03
CA ARG A 171 -0.67 -15.84 -9.93
C ARG A 171 -0.53 -14.35 -10.29
N ARG A 172 0.49 -13.66 -9.76
CA ARG A 172 0.66 -12.20 -9.86
C ARG A 172 0.67 -11.62 -11.28
N SER A 173 0.98 -12.41 -12.29
CA SER A 173 1.06 -11.98 -13.69
C SER A 173 -0.02 -12.61 -14.59
N GLU A 174 -1.06 -13.23 -14.03
CA GLU A 174 -2.16 -13.85 -14.80
C GLU A 174 -2.90 -12.88 -15.72
N ARG A 175 -2.83 -11.58 -15.44
CA ARG A 175 -3.50 -10.50 -16.19
C ARG A 175 -2.52 -9.59 -16.94
N LEU A 176 -1.26 -10.01 -17.08
CA LEU A 176 -0.27 -9.28 -17.88
C LEU A 176 -0.80 -9.10 -19.31
N GLY A 177 -0.76 -7.87 -19.82
CA GLY A 177 -1.23 -7.54 -21.17
C GLY A 177 -2.75 -7.52 -21.31
N GLU A 178 -3.50 -7.43 -20.20
CA GLU A 178 -4.94 -7.23 -20.24
C GLU A 178 -5.30 -6.01 -21.11
N PRO A 179 -6.25 -6.16 -22.07
CA PRO A 179 -6.64 -5.05 -22.93
C PRO A 179 -7.13 -3.84 -22.13
N SER A 180 -6.70 -2.66 -22.57
CA SER A 180 -7.22 -1.38 -22.10
C SER A 180 -8.60 -1.09 -22.71
N ASP A 181 -9.49 -0.48 -21.91
CA ASP A 181 -10.75 0.11 -22.41
C ASP A 181 -10.54 1.51 -23.05
N ARG A 182 -9.30 2.01 -22.98
CA ARG A 182 -8.78 3.27 -23.53
C ARG A 182 -9.39 4.54 -22.96
N GLN A 183 -10.18 4.46 -21.89
CA GLN A 183 -10.84 5.64 -21.30
C GLN A 183 -9.85 6.64 -20.69
N ALA A 184 -8.70 6.16 -20.21
CA ALA A 184 -7.64 6.97 -19.63
C ALA A 184 -6.61 7.50 -20.64
N TRP A 185 -6.64 7.05 -21.90
CA TRP A 185 -5.60 7.40 -22.87
C TRP A 185 -5.66 8.88 -23.24
N GLY A 186 -4.50 9.53 -23.30
CA GLY A 186 -4.37 10.97 -23.48
C GLY A 186 -4.77 11.81 -22.26
N ARG A 187 -5.08 11.18 -21.11
CA ARG A 187 -5.36 11.89 -19.86
C ARG A 187 -4.14 11.79 -18.95
N ILE A 188 -3.61 12.95 -18.58
CA ILE A 188 -2.46 13.09 -17.68
C ILE A 188 -2.88 14.00 -16.53
N GLY A 189 -2.83 13.47 -15.31
CA GLY A 189 -3.14 14.19 -14.09
C GLY A 189 -2.12 15.28 -13.77
N VAL A 190 -2.58 16.30 -13.06
CA VAL A 190 -1.72 17.40 -12.57
C VAL A 190 -1.18 17.01 -11.20
N VAL A 191 0.02 16.45 -11.19
CA VAL A 191 0.74 16.11 -9.96
C VAL A 191 2.02 16.95 -9.91
N PRO A 192 2.29 17.68 -8.80
CA PRO A 192 3.52 18.43 -8.63
C PRO A 192 4.74 17.55 -8.89
N GLN A 193 5.69 18.08 -9.65
CA GLN A 193 6.91 17.37 -10.02
C GLN A 193 7.96 17.57 -8.93
N ARG A 194 8.53 16.46 -8.43
CA ARG A 194 9.57 16.48 -7.39
C ARG A 194 10.61 15.42 -7.67
N SER A 195 11.85 15.85 -7.82
CA SER A 195 13.03 14.98 -7.93
C SER A 195 13.64 14.74 -6.55
N GLN A 196 13.94 13.48 -6.26
CA GLN A 196 14.67 13.10 -5.05
C GLN A 196 16.16 13.47 -5.15
N MET A 197 16.68 13.65 -6.36
CA MET A 197 18.09 13.89 -6.64
C MET A 197 18.55 15.31 -6.27
N LEU A 198 17.61 16.20 -5.94
CA LEU A 198 17.90 17.57 -5.51
C LEU A 198 18.30 17.67 -4.02
N TYR A 199 18.19 16.58 -3.27
CA TYR A 199 18.43 16.57 -1.82
C TYR A 199 19.72 15.81 -1.50
N PRO A 200 20.81 16.51 -1.12
CA PRO A 200 22.05 15.85 -0.71
C PRO A 200 21.86 15.10 0.61
N GLY A 201 22.63 14.03 0.83
CA GLY A 201 22.64 13.30 2.10
C GLY A 201 21.61 12.18 2.22
N GLY A 202 21.33 11.45 1.12
CA GLY A 202 20.45 10.28 1.11
C GLY A 202 19.23 10.41 0.20
N GLY A 203 19.07 11.54 -0.51
CA GLY A 203 17.98 11.77 -1.44
C GLY A 203 17.84 10.67 -2.50
N GLU A 204 18.93 10.07 -2.95
CA GLU A 204 18.97 8.94 -3.88
C GLU A 204 18.25 7.67 -3.39
N ALA A 205 17.92 7.58 -2.10
CA ALA A 205 17.12 6.50 -1.51
C ALA A 205 15.67 6.90 -1.15
N TRP A 206 15.26 8.14 -1.47
CA TRP A 206 13.96 8.73 -1.09
C TRP A 206 12.85 8.61 -2.14
N CYS A 207 12.90 7.63 -3.04
CA CYS A 207 11.90 7.46 -4.10
C CYS A 207 10.46 7.35 -3.56
N SER A 208 10.26 6.61 -2.45
CA SER A 208 8.97 6.45 -1.80
C SER A 208 8.43 7.73 -1.14
N PRO A 209 9.16 8.39 -0.20
CA PRO A 209 8.68 9.64 0.40
C PRO A 209 8.53 10.78 -0.62
N THR A 210 9.35 10.80 -1.69
CA THR A 210 9.15 11.76 -2.80
C THR A 210 7.82 11.50 -3.52
N SER A 211 7.47 10.23 -3.74
CA SER A 211 6.17 9.84 -4.32
C SER A 211 4.99 10.21 -3.41
N VAL A 212 5.09 9.97 -2.10
CA VAL A 212 4.08 10.41 -1.11
C VAL A 212 3.93 11.92 -1.14
N SER A 213 5.04 12.65 -1.11
CA SER A 213 5.09 14.11 -1.14
C SER A 213 4.40 14.68 -2.39
N MET A 214 4.65 14.11 -3.58
CA MET A 214 3.96 14.50 -4.81
C MET A 214 2.44 14.25 -4.77
N ILE A 215 2.02 13.06 -4.31
CA ILE A 215 0.59 12.71 -4.28
C ILE A 215 -0.16 13.55 -3.23
N LEU A 216 0.41 13.77 -2.04
CA LEU A 216 -0.16 14.66 -1.03
C LEU A 216 -0.35 16.08 -1.56
N ALA A 217 0.66 16.61 -2.25
CA ALA A 217 0.59 17.95 -2.81
C ALA A 217 -0.50 18.06 -3.90
N ALA A 218 -0.69 17.02 -4.72
CA ALA A 218 -1.80 16.95 -5.68
C ALA A 218 -3.19 16.94 -5.01
N GLN A 219 -3.26 16.54 -3.73
CA GLN A 219 -4.48 16.54 -2.92
C GLN A 219 -4.57 17.75 -1.97
N GLY A 220 -3.76 18.79 -2.21
CA GLY A 220 -3.79 20.05 -1.45
C GLY A 220 -3.04 20.02 -0.11
N ARG A 221 -2.22 19.00 0.13
CA ARG A 221 -1.37 18.90 1.33
C ARG A 221 0.10 19.01 0.97
N ASP A 222 0.64 20.21 1.13
CA ASP A 222 2.02 20.49 0.72
C ASP A 222 3.04 20.09 1.80
N VAL A 223 3.53 18.86 1.70
CA VAL A 223 4.63 18.33 2.52
C VAL A 223 5.87 18.23 1.64
N SER A 224 6.99 18.84 2.03
CA SER A 224 8.26 18.75 1.29
C SER A 224 8.83 17.33 1.29
N VAL A 225 9.73 17.02 0.34
CA VAL A 225 10.39 15.71 0.27
C VAL A 225 11.17 15.39 1.55
N PRO A 226 11.99 16.29 2.14
CA PRO A 226 12.68 16.01 3.40
C PRO A 226 11.73 15.76 4.57
N GLN A 227 10.60 16.48 4.65
CA GLN A 227 9.59 16.25 5.69
C GLN A 227 8.95 14.87 5.56
N ALA A 228 8.61 14.46 4.33
CA ALA A 228 8.09 13.13 4.08
C ALA A 228 9.13 12.04 4.38
N ALA A 229 10.41 12.25 4.02
CA ALA A 229 11.49 11.31 4.28
C ALA A 229 11.75 11.12 5.79
N ALA A 230 11.84 12.21 6.55
CA ALA A 230 11.98 12.16 8.01
C ALA A 230 10.75 11.49 8.68
N GLY A 231 9.55 11.78 8.16
CA GLY A 231 8.29 11.23 8.66
C GLY A 231 8.06 9.75 8.36
N THR A 232 8.74 9.19 7.35
CA THR A 232 8.59 7.77 6.97
C THR A 232 9.82 6.93 7.27
N TYR A 233 10.91 7.53 7.75
CA TYR A 233 12.14 6.82 8.08
C TYR A 233 11.87 5.71 9.12
N ASP A 234 12.22 4.49 8.74
CA ASP A 234 12.14 3.28 9.53
C ASP A 234 13.54 2.95 10.05
N ARG A 235 13.71 3.04 11.36
CA ARG A 235 15.02 2.87 12.01
C ARG A 235 15.60 1.46 11.87
N ALA A 236 14.78 0.41 11.83
CA ALA A 236 15.28 -0.96 11.68
C ALA A 236 15.67 -1.25 10.23
N TYR A 237 14.83 -0.79 9.29
CA TYR A 237 15.12 -0.86 7.85
C TYR A 237 16.28 0.05 7.42
N ASP A 238 16.60 1.08 8.20
CA ASP A 238 17.57 2.13 7.89
C ASP A 238 17.25 2.86 6.57
N GLY A 239 15.98 3.27 6.42
CA GLY A 239 15.54 3.95 5.21
C GLY A 239 14.05 4.26 5.17
N THR A 240 13.57 4.69 4.01
CA THR A 240 12.19 5.19 3.82
C THR A 240 11.34 4.27 2.91
N GLY A 241 11.80 3.04 2.68
CA GLY A 241 11.22 2.10 1.71
C GLY A 241 10.04 1.27 2.23
N ASN A 242 9.70 1.38 3.53
CA ASN A 242 8.61 0.64 4.15
C ASN A 242 7.24 1.16 3.64
N TRP A 243 6.52 0.31 2.92
CA TRP A 243 5.20 0.55 2.33
C TRP A 243 4.17 0.96 3.37
N SER A 244 4.14 0.22 4.48
CA SER A 244 3.18 0.44 5.57
C SER A 244 3.39 1.81 6.20
N PHE A 245 4.64 2.22 6.40
CA PHE A 245 4.99 3.51 7.01
C PHE A 245 4.72 4.70 6.08
N ASN A 246 4.94 4.56 4.77
CA ASN A 246 4.56 5.59 3.80
C ASN A 246 3.05 5.82 3.76
N VAL A 247 2.27 4.74 3.81
CA VAL A 247 0.80 4.81 3.90
C VAL A 247 0.36 5.40 5.24
N ALA A 248 0.96 4.95 6.35
CA ALA A 248 0.64 5.47 7.68
C ALA A 248 0.93 6.97 7.79
N TYR A 249 2.03 7.43 7.19
CA TYR A 249 2.36 8.85 7.10
C TYR A 249 1.29 9.64 6.35
N ALA A 250 0.88 9.17 5.16
CA ALA A 250 -0.22 9.81 4.43
C ALA A 250 -1.52 9.81 5.25
N GLY A 251 -1.77 8.76 6.03
CA GLY A 251 -2.87 8.69 6.98
C GLY A 251 -2.80 9.76 8.07
N GLU A 252 -1.64 9.98 8.69
CA GLU A 252 -1.41 11.07 9.66
C GLU A 252 -1.60 12.45 9.03
N GLN A 253 -1.32 12.57 7.72
CA GLN A 253 -1.71 13.72 6.91
C GLN A 253 -3.20 13.70 6.56
N GLY A 254 -4.08 13.09 7.35
CA GLY A 254 -5.53 13.14 7.18
C GLY A 254 -6.06 12.57 5.85
N MET A 255 -5.30 11.72 5.18
CA MET A 255 -5.73 11.04 3.96
C MET A 255 -6.33 9.67 4.28
N ARG A 256 -6.97 9.08 3.27
CA ARG A 256 -7.27 7.66 3.18
C ARG A 256 -6.23 7.00 2.28
N ALA A 257 -5.34 6.22 2.89
CA ALA A 257 -4.26 5.58 2.16
C ALA A 257 -4.18 4.08 2.45
N PHE A 258 -3.84 3.27 1.45
CA PHE A 258 -3.66 1.83 1.63
C PHE A 258 -2.74 1.24 0.57
N VAL A 259 -2.04 0.17 0.93
CA VAL A 259 -1.27 -0.63 -0.02
C VAL A 259 -2.23 -1.46 -0.87
N THR A 260 -1.98 -1.57 -2.17
CA THR A 260 -2.75 -2.39 -3.10
C THR A 260 -1.82 -3.13 -4.06
N ARG A 261 -2.34 -4.15 -4.75
CA ARG A 261 -1.67 -4.80 -5.88
C ARG A 261 -2.65 -4.91 -7.04
N LEU A 262 -2.41 -4.13 -8.08
CA LEU A 262 -3.26 -4.10 -9.27
C LEU A 262 -2.82 -5.17 -10.28
N PRO A 263 -3.76 -5.84 -10.97
CA PRO A 263 -3.43 -6.98 -11.82
C PRO A 263 -2.84 -6.58 -13.19
N SER A 264 -3.01 -5.32 -13.61
CA SER A 264 -2.64 -4.83 -14.94
C SER A 264 -2.64 -3.30 -15.00
N LEU A 265 -2.03 -2.73 -16.04
CA LEU A 265 -2.17 -1.30 -16.34
C LEU A 265 -3.61 -0.94 -16.72
N SER A 266 -4.38 -1.87 -17.27
CA SER A 266 -5.82 -1.66 -17.53
C SER A 266 -6.59 -1.40 -16.22
N ALA A 267 -6.24 -2.07 -15.12
CA ALA A 267 -6.79 -1.75 -13.80
C ALA A 267 -6.29 -0.39 -13.27
N ALA A 268 -5.02 -0.05 -13.51
CA ALA A 268 -4.44 1.24 -13.09
C ALA A 268 -5.04 2.45 -13.82
N GLU A 269 -5.43 2.28 -15.09
CA GLU A 269 -6.14 3.30 -15.90
C GLU A 269 -7.40 3.81 -15.22
N LYS A 270 -8.14 2.95 -14.51
CA LYS A 270 -9.37 3.34 -13.80
C LYS A 270 -9.09 4.37 -12.69
N TYR A 271 -7.98 4.20 -11.96
CA TYR A 271 -7.57 5.12 -10.90
C TYR A 271 -7.17 6.47 -11.47
N THR A 272 -6.29 6.49 -12.48
CA THR A 272 -5.85 7.77 -13.07
C THR A 272 -6.95 8.47 -13.84
N ALA A 273 -7.87 7.74 -14.49
CA ALA A 273 -9.06 8.31 -15.12
C ALA A 273 -10.01 8.96 -14.10
N ALA A 274 -10.05 8.44 -12.86
CA ALA A 274 -10.78 9.02 -11.74
C ALA A 274 -10.01 10.14 -11.02
N GLY A 275 -8.82 10.53 -11.51
CA GLY A 275 -8.01 11.60 -10.93
C GLY A 275 -7.13 11.17 -9.75
N PHE A 276 -6.98 9.87 -9.50
CA PHE A 276 -6.12 9.33 -8.44
C PHE A 276 -4.79 8.82 -9.01
N PRO A 277 -3.68 9.55 -8.81
CA PRO A 277 -2.37 9.02 -9.14
C PRO A 277 -2.00 7.84 -8.22
N LEU A 278 -1.14 6.96 -8.70
CA LEU A 278 -0.71 5.76 -7.98
C LEU A 278 0.80 5.80 -7.79
N ALA A 279 1.29 5.60 -6.56
CA ALA A 279 2.70 5.27 -6.39
C ALA A 279 2.87 3.77 -6.67
N VAL A 280 3.77 3.43 -7.58
CA VAL A 280 4.02 2.05 -8.03
C VAL A 280 5.50 1.73 -7.90
N SER A 281 5.84 0.47 -7.56
CA SER A 281 7.24 0.02 -7.47
C SER A 281 7.61 -0.93 -8.59
N LEU A 282 8.75 -0.67 -9.22
CA LEU A 282 9.33 -1.51 -10.26
C LEU A 282 10.77 -1.89 -9.90
N GLY A 283 11.24 -2.98 -10.47
CA GLY A 283 12.64 -3.36 -10.48
C GLY A 283 13.02 -3.82 -11.88
N TRP A 284 14.24 -3.52 -12.29
CA TRP A 284 14.76 -3.78 -13.63
C TRP A 284 16.28 -3.87 -13.65
N LYS A 285 16.81 -4.58 -14.64
CA LYS A 285 18.22 -4.62 -15.00
C LYS A 285 18.52 -3.61 -16.10
N LYS A 286 19.81 -3.40 -16.35
CA LYS A 286 20.31 -2.51 -17.40
C LYS A 286 19.66 -2.79 -18.75
N GLY A 287 18.98 -1.78 -19.30
CA GLY A 287 18.33 -1.82 -20.62
C GLY A 287 16.93 -2.43 -20.64
N GLU A 288 16.40 -2.96 -19.53
CA GLU A 288 15.05 -3.54 -19.49
C GLU A 288 13.94 -2.49 -19.45
N LEU A 289 14.22 -1.29 -18.90
CA LEU A 289 13.31 -0.16 -18.86
C LEU A 289 13.89 1.05 -19.61
N PRO A 290 13.66 1.17 -20.93
CA PRO A 290 14.13 2.30 -21.72
C PRO A 290 13.57 3.63 -21.20
N GLY A 291 14.42 4.66 -21.16
CA GLY A 291 14.05 6.00 -20.71
C GLY A 291 14.19 6.24 -19.19
N ALA A 292 14.45 5.18 -18.40
CA ALA A 292 14.63 5.32 -16.96
C ALA A 292 15.90 6.13 -16.61
N PRO A 293 15.84 7.08 -15.65
CA PRO A 293 17.03 7.80 -15.17
C PRO A 293 18.07 6.87 -14.55
N LEU A 294 17.62 5.84 -13.83
CA LEU A 294 18.50 4.84 -13.24
C LEU A 294 18.76 3.70 -14.23
N PRO A 295 20.01 3.23 -14.37
CA PRO A 295 20.33 2.13 -15.27
C PRO A 295 19.69 0.81 -14.81
N SER A 296 19.52 0.60 -13.51
CA SER A 296 18.91 -0.60 -12.92
C SER A 296 18.38 -0.30 -11.52
N SER A 297 17.41 -1.07 -11.05
CA SER A 297 16.91 -1.01 -9.68
C SER A 297 16.40 -2.37 -9.19
N THR A 298 16.60 -2.66 -7.90
CA THR A 298 15.97 -3.80 -7.19
C THR A 298 14.63 -3.42 -6.56
N GLY A 299 14.20 -2.16 -6.69
CA GLY A 299 12.96 -1.59 -6.19
C GLY A 299 13.03 -0.07 -6.25
N HIS A 300 12.17 0.56 -7.06
CA HIS A 300 12.11 2.01 -7.23
C HIS A 300 10.65 2.45 -7.34
N LEU A 301 10.27 3.44 -6.53
CA LEU A 301 8.92 3.97 -6.54
C LEU A 301 8.80 5.21 -7.42
N MET A 302 7.68 5.27 -8.13
CA MET A 302 7.35 6.32 -9.08
C MET A 302 5.85 6.61 -9.02
N VAL A 303 5.42 7.79 -9.47
CA VAL A 303 4.00 8.16 -9.45
C VAL A 303 3.40 8.03 -10.85
N LEU A 304 2.51 7.07 -11.07
CA LEU A 304 1.69 6.97 -12.27
C LEU A 304 0.62 8.05 -12.27
N ILE A 305 0.71 8.95 -13.24
CA ILE A 305 -0.17 10.12 -13.33
C ILE A 305 -1.14 10.06 -14.50
N GLY A 306 -1.03 9.06 -15.38
CA GLY A 306 -1.91 8.93 -16.54
C GLY A 306 -1.28 8.14 -17.67
N PHE A 307 -1.83 8.31 -18.86
CA PHE A 307 -1.42 7.60 -20.07
C PHE A 307 -1.37 8.56 -21.27
N ASP A 308 -0.38 8.38 -22.15
CA ASP A 308 -0.30 9.14 -23.40
C ASP A 308 -1.40 8.69 -24.39
N PRO A 309 -1.57 9.36 -25.55
CA PRO A 309 -2.58 8.97 -26.54
C PRO A 309 -2.40 7.56 -27.12
N GLN A 310 -1.23 6.96 -26.98
CA GLN A 310 -0.89 5.61 -27.43
C GLN A 310 -1.08 4.55 -26.32
N GLY A 311 -1.46 4.98 -25.10
CA GLY A 311 -1.66 4.10 -23.95
C GLY A 311 -0.38 3.75 -23.21
N ASN A 312 0.72 4.46 -23.42
CA ASN A 312 1.92 4.32 -22.62
C ASN A 312 1.75 5.02 -21.27
N PRO A 313 2.14 4.38 -20.16
CA PRO A 313 2.04 5.00 -18.85
C PRO A 313 2.98 6.22 -18.75
N VAL A 314 2.43 7.31 -18.21
CA VAL A 314 3.15 8.55 -17.91
C VAL A 314 3.38 8.64 -16.41
N LEU A 315 4.65 8.72 -16.01
CA LEU A 315 5.11 8.65 -14.63
C LEU A 315 5.80 9.96 -14.27
N ASN A 316 5.64 10.44 -13.04
CA ASN A 316 6.65 11.28 -12.40
C ASN A 316 7.65 10.34 -11.71
N ASP A 317 8.86 10.23 -12.27
CA ASP A 317 10.00 9.45 -11.78
C ASP A 317 10.89 10.31 -10.86
N PRO A 318 10.90 10.06 -9.55
CA PRO A 318 11.71 10.83 -8.61
C PRO A 318 13.22 10.83 -8.90
N ALA A 319 13.74 9.80 -9.59
CA ALA A 319 15.18 9.68 -9.85
C ALA A 319 15.69 10.54 -11.01
N ALA A 320 14.82 11.29 -11.70
CA ALA A 320 15.26 12.26 -12.68
C ALA A 320 16.12 13.36 -12.02
N PRO A 321 17.12 13.93 -12.70
CA PRO A 321 18.06 14.88 -12.08
C PRO A 321 17.45 16.24 -11.71
N THR A 322 16.27 16.57 -12.22
CA THR A 322 15.57 17.84 -11.96
C THR A 322 14.08 17.62 -11.82
N ASP A 323 13.38 18.53 -11.13
CA ASP A 323 11.90 18.48 -11.03
C ASP A 323 11.25 18.45 -12.41
N ALA A 324 11.66 19.34 -13.33
CA ALA A 324 11.11 19.39 -14.67
C ALA A 324 11.31 18.09 -15.48
N GLY A 325 12.34 17.30 -15.14
CA GLY A 325 12.70 16.07 -15.83
C GLY A 325 11.97 14.81 -15.33
N VAL A 326 11.21 14.88 -14.22
CA VAL A 326 10.60 13.67 -13.63
C VAL A 326 9.52 13.07 -14.52
N ARG A 327 8.86 13.85 -15.37
CA ARG A 327 7.76 13.33 -16.20
C ARG A 327 8.30 12.53 -17.38
N ILE A 328 8.11 11.21 -17.34
CA ILE A 328 8.64 10.27 -18.32
C ILE A 328 7.51 9.35 -18.81
N VAL A 329 7.50 9.11 -20.13
CA VAL A 329 6.61 8.14 -20.77
C VAL A 329 7.37 6.83 -20.95
N TYR A 330 6.85 5.74 -20.41
CA TYR A 330 7.50 4.42 -20.49
C TYR A 330 6.81 3.50 -21.49
N PRO A 331 7.55 2.64 -22.23
CA PRO A 331 6.93 1.67 -23.12
C PRO A 331 6.00 0.73 -22.33
N ARG A 332 4.70 0.73 -22.66
CA ARG A 332 3.64 0.03 -21.89
C ARG A 332 4.00 -1.41 -21.55
N ALA A 333 4.37 -2.20 -22.55
CA ALA A 333 4.63 -3.64 -22.39
C ALA A 333 5.86 -3.92 -21.50
N ALA A 334 6.91 -3.11 -21.63
CA ALA A 334 8.10 -3.25 -20.77
C ALA A 334 7.77 -2.88 -19.33
N PHE A 335 7.09 -1.74 -19.13
CA PHE A 335 6.69 -1.26 -17.81
C PHE A 335 5.78 -2.26 -17.08
N GLU A 336 4.69 -2.70 -17.72
CA GLU A 336 3.72 -3.61 -17.11
C GLU A 336 4.36 -4.96 -16.75
N LYS A 337 5.19 -5.51 -17.65
CA LYS A 337 5.91 -6.75 -17.40
C LYS A 337 6.81 -6.62 -16.16
N LEU A 338 7.59 -5.55 -16.06
CA LEU A 338 8.50 -5.33 -14.95
C LEU A 338 7.74 -5.09 -13.64
N TRP A 339 6.69 -4.25 -13.66
CA TRP A 339 5.85 -3.97 -12.50
C TRP A 339 5.18 -5.23 -11.94
N LEU A 340 4.55 -6.04 -12.79
CA LEU A 340 3.88 -7.27 -12.34
C LEU A 340 4.88 -8.37 -11.96
N ALA A 341 5.99 -8.53 -12.70
CA ALA A 341 6.94 -9.60 -12.43
C ALA A 341 7.74 -9.35 -11.15
N HIS A 342 8.16 -8.09 -10.91
CA HIS A 342 9.01 -7.69 -9.79
C HIS A 342 8.24 -7.51 -8.48
N SER A 343 7.13 -6.76 -8.50
CA SER A 343 6.40 -6.39 -7.29
C SER A 343 4.98 -6.96 -7.24
N GLY A 344 4.53 -7.64 -8.29
CA GLY A 344 3.16 -8.19 -8.35
C GLY A 344 2.10 -7.10 -8.48
N GLY A 345 2.43 -5.98 -9.12
CA GLY A 345 1.52 -4.85 -9.28
C GLY A 345 1.41 -3.97 -8.03
N LEU A 346 2.40 -4.04 -7.12
CA LEU A 346 2.39 -3.33 -5.84
C LEU A 346 2.41 -1.82 -6.06
N GLY A 347 1.59 -1.15 -5.27
CA GLY A 347 1.53 0.28 -5.15
C GLY A 347 0.75 0.71 -3.92
N TYR A 348 0.60 2.01 -3.72
CA TYR A 348 -0.36 2.53 -2.75
C TYR A 348 -1.24 3.61 -3.35
N VAL A 349 -2.47 3.65 -2.85
CA VAL A 349 -3.43 4.70 -3.11
C VAL A 349 -3.37 5.70 -1.97
N ILE A 350 -3.38 6.99 -2.27
CA ILE A 350 -3.56 8.07 -1.31
C ILE A 350 -4.67 8.97 -1.88
N ALA A 351 -5.80 9.04 -1.18
CA ALA A 351 -6.96 9.79 -1.63
C ALA A 351 -7.59 10.57 -0.46
N PRO A 352 -8.38 11.63 -0.74
CA PRO A 352 -9.18 12.28 0.27
C PRO A 352 -10.07 11.27 1.02
N PRO A 353 -10.36 11.47 2.33
CA PRO A 353 -11.12 10.50 3.12
C PRO A 353 -12.48 10.09 2.54
N THR A 354 -13.16 11.00 1.86
CA THR A 354 -14.50 10.79 1.29
C THR A 354 -14.47 10.40 -0.19
N ALA A 355 -13.28 10.15 -0.77
CA ALA A 355 -13.16 9.80 -2.18
C ALA A 355 -13.73 8.41 -2.47
N THR A 356 -14.58 8.32 -3.49
CA THR A 356 -15.00 7.04 -4.08
C THR A 356 -13.91 6.55 -5.02
N LEU A 357 -13.30 5.42 -4.70
CA LEU A 357 -12.29 4.79 -5.55
C LEU A 357 -12.94 3.82 -6.56
N PRO A 358 -12.30 3.60 -7.72
CA PRO A 358 -12.81 2.71 -8.77
C PRO A 358 -12.87 1.22 -8.41
#